data_AF-A0A7W1QYZ2-F1
#
_entry.id   AF-A0A7W1QYZ2-F1
#
_cell.length_a   1.000
_cell.length_b   1.000
_cell.length_c   1.000
_cell.angle_alpha   90.00
_cell.angle_beta   90.00
_cell.angle_gamma   90.00
#
_symmetry.space_group_name_H-M   'P 1'
#
loop_
_entity.id
_entity.type
_entity.pdbx_description
1 polymer ?
#
loop_
_entity_poly.entity_id
_entity_poly.type
_entity_poly.pdbx_seq_one_letter_code
_entity_poly.pdbx_strand_id
1 'polypeptide(L)' 'FGHFEEINDCPSGLIERLTHYFLSYKQLPNDAPRALEVTHVYPRDEAHEVINFSFQDYRETFGEPESRIEELRTLLRA' A
#
# COMPACT_ATOMS: atom_id res chain seq x y z
N PHE A 1 -5.56 -16.75 -10.54
CA PHE A 1 -5.33 -16.19 -9.20
C PHE A 1 -6.59 -16.05 -8.34
N GLY A 2 -7.81 -16.24 -8.85
CA GLY A 2 -9.03 -16.07 -8.04
C GLY A 2 -9.37 -17.15 -7.01
N HIS A 3 -8.47 -18.11 -6.75
CA HIS A 3 -8.65 -19.19 -5.77
C HIS A 3 -7.66 -19.08 -4.59
N PHE A 4 -6.80 -18.07 -4.59
CA PHE A 4 -5.91 -17.83 -3.45
C PHE A 4 -6.70 -17.07 -2.39
N GLU A 5 -6.74 -17.64 -1.19
CA GLU A 5 -7.38 -17.03 -0.03
C GLU A 5 -6.34 -16.51 0.96
N GLU A 6 -5.20 -17.20 1.04
CA GLU A 6 -4.08 -16.88 1.91
C GLU A 6 -2.79 -16.59 1.15
N ILE A 7 -1.87 -15.87 1.80
CA ILE A 7 -0.58 -15.52 1.19
C ILE A 7 0.26 -16.77 0.83
N ASN A 8 0.09 -17.86 1.57
CA ASN A 8 0.80 -19.12 1.34
C ASN A 8 0.26 -19.93 0.14
N ASP A 9 -0.94 -19.58 -0.37
CA ASP A 9 -1.44 -20.17 -1.61
C ASP A 9 -0.68 -19.63 -2.82
N CYS A 10 -0.04 -18.46 -2.66
CA CYS A 10 0.79 -17.85 -3.68
C CYS A 10 2.14 -18.58 -3.82
N PRO A 11 2.62 -18.87 -5.04
CA PRO A 11 3.94 -19.44 -5.24
C PRO A 11 5.03 -18.57 -4.60
N SER A 12 5.89 -19.16 -3.77
CA SER A 12 6.96 -18.44 -3.06
C SER A 12 7.87 -17.64 -4.01
N GLY A 13 8.21 -18.20 -5.17
CA GLY A 13 9.03 -17.51 -6.17
C GLY A 13 8.38 -16.24 -6.74
N LEU A 14 7.05 -16.10 -6.69
CA LEU A 14 6.39 -14.84 -7.05
C LEU A 14 6.58 -13.79 -5.95
N ILE A 15 6.43 -14.19 -4.69
CA ILE A 15 6.66 -13.33 -3.53
C ILE A 15 8.12 -12.85 -3.52
N GLU A 16 9.08 -13.75 -3.66
CA GLU A 16 10.52 -13.42 -3.72
C GLU A 16 10.83 -12.42 -4.83
N ARG A 17 10.24 -12.60 -6.02
CA ARG A 17 10.47 -11.70 -7.15
C ARG A 17 9.89 -10.30 -6.89
N LEU A 18 8.74 -10.20 -6.24
CA LEU A 18 8.17 -8.92 -5.81
C LEU A 18 9.04 -8.24 -4.75
N THR A 19 9.48 -8.98 -3.74
CA THR A 19 10.38 -8.47 -2.70
C THR A 19 11.68 -7.93 -3.32
N HIS A 20 12.31 -8.69 -4.22
CA HIS A 20 13.51 -8.24 -4.93
C HIS A 20 13.25 -6.99 -5.76
N TYR A 21 12.13 -6.95 -6.50
CA TYR A 21 11.76 -5.77 -7.27
C TYR A 21 11.64 -4.52 -6.39
N PHE A 22 10.88 -4.58 -5.30
CA PHE A 22 10.68 -3.42 -4.41
C PHE A 22 11.97 -2.97 -3.71
N LEU A 23 12.84 -3.92 -3.37
CA LEU A 23 14.14 -3.61 -2.79
C LEU A 23 15.06 -2.85 -3.78
N SER A 24 14.89 -3.03 -5.09
CA SER A 24 15.77 -2.42 -6.09
C SER A 24 15.12 -1.37 -7.00
N TYR A 25 13.80 -1.19 -7.04
CA TYR A 25 13.15 -0.42 -8.10
C TYR A 25 13.54 1.07 -8.14
N LYS A 26 13.99 1.64 -7.02
CA LYS A 26 14.48 3.02 -6.91
C LYS A 26 16.00 3.13 -6.85
N GLN A 27 16.73 2.02 -6.91
CA GLN A 27 18.19 2.04 -6.81
C GLN A 27 18.79 2.41 -8.16
N LEU A 28 19.41 3.58 -8.26
CA LEU A 28 20.20 3.97 -9.42
C LEU A 28 21.59 3.29 -9.39
N PRO A 29 22.22 3.05 -10.55
CA PRO A 29 23.63 2.67 -10.59
C PRO A 29 24.45 3.82 -9.99
N ASN A 30 25.21 3.54 -8.93
CA ASN A 30 26.00 4.48 -8.09
C ASN A 30 25.27 5.18 -6.93
N ASP A 31 24.06 4.74 -6.58
CA ASP A 31 23.36 5.31 -5.43
C ASP A 31 23.94 4.86 -4.06
N ALA A 32 23.64 5.64 -3.02
CA ALA A 32 23.97 5.32 -1.63
C ALA A 32 23.39 3.94 -1.19
N PRO A 33 23.89 3.32 -0.10
CA PRO A 33 23.36 2.04 0.38
C PRO A 33 21.84 2.07 0.55
N ARG A 34 21.22 0.91 0.30
CA ARG A 34 19.77 0.73 0.19
C ARG A 34 19.04 1.35 1.40
N ALA A 35 18.22 2.36 1.14
CA ALA A 35 17.40 3.04 2.16
C ALA A 35 16.04 2.36 2.41
N LEU A 36 15.76 1.24 1.74
CA LEU A 36 14.49 0.52 1.81
C LEU A 36 14.71 -0.90 2.32
N GLU A 37 13.87 -1.29 3.26
CA GLU A 37 13.83 -2.62 3.84
C GLU A 37 12.41 -3.18 3.68
N VAL A 38 12.31 -4.49 3.40
CA VAL A 38 11.07 -5.24 3.51
C VAL A 38 11.20 -6.08 4.78
N THR A 39 10.49 -5.71 5.84
CA THR A 39 10.66 -6.30 7.17
C THR A 39 10.16 -7.74 7.23
N HIS A 40 8.99 -8.01 6.63
CA HIS A 40 8.42 -9.35 6.51
C HIS A 40 7.25 -9.36 5.51
N VAL A 41 6.78 -10.56 5.18
CA VAL A 41 5.52 -10.81 4.47
C VAL A 41 4.49 -11.20 5.51
N TYR A 42 3.34 -10.53 5.53
CA TYR A 42 2.29 -10.74 6.52
C TYR A 42 1.06 -11.49 5.96
N PRO A 43 0.31 -12.19 6.82
CA PRO A 43 -0.91 -12.89 6.43
C PRO A 43 -2.06 -11.93 6.09
N ARG A 44 -3.16 -12.49 5.58
CA ARG A 44 -4.34 -11.73 5.16
C ARG A 44 -4.86 -10.79 6.24
N ASP A 45 -5.03 -11.26 7.48
CA ASP A 45 -5.67 -10.46 8.54
C ASP A 45 -4.88 -9.18 8.85
N GLU A 46 -3.56 -9.29 8.99
CA GLU A 46 -2.67 -8.15 9.20
C GLU A 46 -2.71 -7.19 7.98
N ALA A 47 -2.81 -7.72 6.76
CA ALA A 47 -2.99 -6.89 5.57
C ALA A 47 -4.26 -6.02 5.64
N HIS A 48 -5.38 -6.59 6.10
CA HIS A 48 -6.63 -5.85 6.27
C HIS A 48 -6.51 -4.78 7.35
N GLU A 49 -5.80 -5.04 8.45
CA GLU A 49 -5.54 -4.04 9.48
C GLU A 49 -4.73 -2.86 8.93
N VAL A 50 -3.64 -3.10 8.20
CA VAL A 50 -2.82 -2.04 7.58
C VAL A 50 -3.64 -1.19 6.61
N ILE A 51 -4.53 -1.81 5.82
CA ILE A 51 -5.44 -1.09 4.92
C ILE A 51 -6.41 -0.21 5.72
N ASN A 52 -6.98 -0.73 6.81
CA ASN A 52 -7.88 0.04 7.67
C ASN A 52 -7.18 1.21 8.36
N PHE A 53 -5.95 1.04 8.82
CA PHE A 53 -5.14 2.14 9.35
C PHE A 53 -4.89 3.21 8.28
N SER A 54 -4.56 2.81 7.05
CA SER A 54 -4.40 3.75 5.93
C SER A 54 -5.68 4.55 5.66
N PHE A 55 -6.86 3.92 5.76
CA PHE A 55 -8.15 4.63 5.65
C PHE A 55 -8.40 5.59 6.81
N GLN A 56 -7.96 5.27 8.02
CA GLN A 56 -8.07 6.16 9.18
C GLN A 56 -7.16 7.37 9.00
N ASP A 57 -5.88 7.16 8.72
CA ASP A 57 -4.89 8.23 8.48
C ASP A 57 -5.37 9.19 7.37
N TYR A 58 -5.90 8.64 6.28
CA TYR A 58 -6.41 9.45 5.18
C TYR A 58 -7.64 10.27 5.58
N ARG A 59 -8.55 9.72 6.39
CA ARG A 59 -9.72 10.45 6.89
C ARG A 59 -9.34 11.53 7.91
N GLU A 60 -8.38 11.25 8.78
CA GLU A 60 -7.87 12.26 9.72
C GLU A 60 -7.19 13.42 8.98
N THR A 61 -6.46 13.11 7.91
CA THR A 61 -5.75 14.14 7.12
C THR A 61 -6.68 14.95 6.23
N PHE A 62 -7.69 14.33 5.63
CA PHE A 62 -8.51 14.94 4.56
C PHE A 62 -10.01 15.02 4.88
N GLY A 63 -10.46 14.70 6.09
CA GLY A 63 -11.88 14.67 6.47
C GLY A 63 -12.63 13.48 5.86
N GLU A 64 -13.95 13.40 6.03
CA GLU A 64 -14.77 12.33 5.42
C GLU A 64 -15.00 12.57 3.91
N PRO A 65 -15.13 11.51 3.08
CA PRO A 65 -15.38 11.64 1.65
C PRO A 65 -16.55 12.56 1.30
N GLU A 66 -17.64 12.48 2.06
CA GLU A 66 -18.84 13.31 1.89
C GLU A 66 -18.54 14.80 2.09
N SER A 67 -17.72 15.12 3.10
CA SER A 67 -17.27 16.50 3.37
C SER A 67 -16.47 17.05 2.20
N ARG A 68 -15.54 16.25 1.67
CA ARG A 68 -14.69 16.64 0.53
C ARG A 68 -15.51 16.87 -0.74
N ILE A 69 -16.51 16.03 -1.00
CA ILE A 69 -17.41 16.20 -2.14
C ILE A 69 -18.23 17.48 -1.99
N GLU A 70 -18.68 17.81 -0.79
CA GLU A 70 -19.46 19.04 -0.55
C GLU A 70 -18.62 20.30 -0.70
N GLU A 71 -17.37 20.29 -0.22
CA GLU A 71 -16.39 21.35 -0.49
C GLU A 71 -16.18 21.55 -1.99
N LEU A 72 -15.96 20.46 -2.73
CA LEU A 72 -15.78 20.51 -4.18
C LEU A 72 -17.02 21.06 -4.88
N ARG A 73 -18.22 20.66 -4.47
CA ARG A 73 -19.48 21.20 -5.02
C ARG A 73 -19.63 22.69 -4.75
N THR A 74 -19.20 23.16 -3.59
CA THR A 74 -19.22 24.58 -3.22
C THR A 74 -18.29 25.37 -4.13
N LEU A 75 -17.07 24.87 -4.35
CA LEU A 75 -16.07 25.49 -5.23
C LEU A 75 -16.51 25.57 -6.69
N LEU A 76 -17.21 24.55 -7.20
CA LEU A 76 -17.68 24.51 -8.59
C LEU A 76 -18.91 25.40 -8.85
N ARG A 77 -19.57 25.90 -7.79
CA ARG A 77 -20.72 26.81 -7.88
C ARG A 77 -20.34 28.28 -7.71
N ALA A 78 -19.11 28.57 -7.28
CA ALA A 78 -18.53 29.91 -7.20
C ALA A 78 -17.93 30.31 -8.56
#